data_AF-A0A838FFG9-F1
#
_entry.id   AF-A0A838FFG9-F1
#
_cell.length_a   1.000
_cell.length_b   1.000
_cell.length_c   1.000
_cell.angle_alpha   90.00
_cell.angle_beta   90.00
_cell.angle_gamma   90.00
#
_symmetry.space_group_name_H-M   'P 1'
#
loop_
_entity.id
_entity.type
_entity.pdbx_description
1 polymer ?
#
loop_
_entity_poly.entity_id
_entity_poly.type
_entity_poly.pdbx_seq_one_letter_code
_entity_poly.pdbx_strand_id
1 'polypeptide(L)'
;MRPRPFVCALVLALTVGGCVFKPPGEATEVDKQRIAEGKYEPGSEPVREGLGVGMEGITYTVFLTRQLNPADPEDRDYRIGPPAPPMSANFGVFLQACNDGKNQALAAEKFTVIDSQGIRYEPKKLTQDSIFAYRQQRLPPQTCIPGALTIARAAPAGGALVVFQLPLAATENRPLELEIEPPSGKGPPAKVELDI
;
A
#
# COMPACT_ATOMS: atom_id res chain seq x y z
N MET A 1 13.99 -70.75 -28.38
CA MET A 1 14.46 -69.59 -29.17
C MET A 1 14.20 -68.30 -28.37
N ARG A 2 15.25 -67.59 -27.94
CA ARG A 2 15.19 -66.15 -27.60
C ARG A 2 15.48 -65.36 -28.88
N PRO A 3 14.73 -64.28 -29.19
CA PRO A 3 15.20 -62.89 -28.97
C PRO A 3 14.02 -61.96 -28.58
N ARG A 4 14.06 -60.67 -28.23
CA ARG A 4 14.99 -59.60 -27.82
C ARG A 4 14.06 -58.49 -27.24
N PRO A 5 14.51 -57.61 -26.33
CA PRO A 5 13.66 -56.59 -25.71
C PRO A 5 13.43 -55.38 -26.64
N PHE A 6 12.20 -54.88 -26.65
CA PHE A 6 11.87 -53.57 -27.22
C PHE A 6 12.30 -52.48 -26.23
N VAL A 7 13.35 -51.76 -26.60
CA VAL A 7 13.66 -50.43 -26.08
C VAL A 7 12.73 -49.45 -26.79
N CYS A 8 11.99 -48.62 -26.06
CA CYS A 8 11.35 -47.45 -26.64
C CYS A 8 11.60 -46.22 -25.76
N ALA A 9 12.48 -45.39 -26.31
CA ALA A 9 12.82 -44.00 -26.05
C ALA A 9 12.07 -43.23 -24.94
N LEU A 10 12.88 -42.73 -24.00
CA LEU A 10 12.64 -41.53 -23.21
C LEU A 10 12.58 -40.32 -24.15
N VAL A 11 11.41 -39.70 -24.30
CA VAL A 11 11.27 -38.39 -24.97
C VAL A 11 11.43 -37.31 -23.91
N LEU A 12 12.59 -36.65 -23.93
CA LEU A 12 12.86 -35.44 -23.16
C LEU A 12 12.16 -34.27 -23.88
N ALA A 13 11.00 -33.83 -23.40
CA ALA A 13 10.38 -32.59 -23.87
C ALA A 13 11.06 -31.39 -23.19
N LEU A 14 12.06 -30.83 -23.87
CA LEU A 14 12.56 -29.47 -23.60
C LEU A 14 11.46 -28.48 -24.00
N THR A 15 10.63 -28.07 -23.04
CA THR A 15 9.78 -26.89 -23.22
C THR A 15 10.67 -25.65 -23.14
N VAL A 16 10.87 -25.03 -24.30
CA VAL A 16 11.48 -23.72 -24.47
C VAL A 16 10.67 -22.72 -23.66
N GLY A 17 11.24 -22.25 -22.54
CA GLY A 17 10.72 -21.13 -21.78
C GLY A 17 10.81 -19.86 -22.62
N GLY A 18 9.73 -19.55 -23.34
CA GLY A 18 9.57 -18.24 -23.94
C GLY A 18 9.45 -17.20 -22.83
N CYS A 19 10.47 -16.35 -22.69
CA CYS A 19 10.34 -15.11 -21.93
C CYS A 19 9.34 -14.21 -22.67
N VAL A 20 8.06 -14.31 -22.31
CA VAL A 20 7.05 -13.33 -22.71
C VAL A 20 7.33 -12.05 -21.92
N PHE A 21 7.87 -11.06 -22.61
CA PHE A 21 8.07 -9.72 -22.06
C PHE A 21 6.70 -9.08 -21.85
N LYS A 22 6.24 -9.04 -20.59
CA LYS A 22 4.94 -8.47 -20.20
C LYS A 22 5.07 -6.95 -20.06
N PRO A 23 4.15 -6.14 -20.63
CA PRO A 23 4.18 -4.70 -20.45
C PRO A 23 3.94 -4.30 -18.98
N PRO A 24 4.57 -3.21 -18.50
CA PRO A 24 4.41 -2.77 -17.11
C PRO A 24 2.98 -2.27 -16.87
N GLY A 25 2.34 -2.75 -15.80
CA GLY A 25 1.03 -2.26 -15.34
C GLY A 25 -0.08 -3.30 -15.21
N GLU A 26 0.16 -4.57 -15.59
CA GLU A 26 -0.83 -5.63 -15.39
C GLU A 26 -0.36 -6.62 -14.33
N ALA A 27 -1.10 -6.69 -13.21
CA ALA A 27 -0.91 -7.67 -12.14
C ALA A 27 -0.74 -9.09 -12.72
N THR A 28 0.25 -9.84 -12.24
CA THR A 28 0.47 -11.21 -12.69
C THR A 28 -0.69 -12.10 -12.23
N GLU A 29 -0.89 -13.23 -12.90
CA GLU A 29 -1.92 -14.19 -12.50
C GLU A 29 -1.69 -14.72 -11.08
N VAL A 30 -0.41 -14.75 -10.66
CA VAL A 30 0.03 -15.03 -9.28
C VAL A 30 -0.41 -13.91 -8.32
N ASP A 31 -0.29 -12.64 -8.70
CA ASP A 31 -0.74 -11.50 -7.86
C ASP A 31 -2.27 -11.50 -7.70
N LYS A 32 -3.01 -11.77 -8.78
CA LYS A 32 -4.48 -11.87 -8.76
C LYS A 32 -4.94 -13.03 -7.87
N GLN A 33 -4.24 -14.17 -7.88
CA GLN A 33 -4.50 -15.30 -6.99
C GLN A 33 -4.17 -15.00 -5.53
N ARG A 34 -3.05 -14.31 -5.24
CA ARG A 34 -2.67 -13.93 -3.86
C ARG A 34 -3.65 -12.93 -3.23
N ILE A 35 -4.18 -12.01 -4.04
CA ILE A 35 -5.21 -11.05 -3.63
C ILE A 35 -6.56 -11.78 -3.41
N ALA A 36 -6.95 -12.69 -4.30
CA ALA A 36 -8.20 -13.43 -4.19
C ALA A 36 -8.24 -14.46 -3.04
N GLU A 37 -7.07 -14.95 -2.60
CA GLU A 37 -6.97 -15.93 -1.51
C GLU A 37 -6.80 -15.30 -0.11
N GLY A 38 -6.67 -13.98 0.00
CA GLY A 38 -6.47 -13.31 1.28
C GLY A 38 -5.15 -13.69 1.98
N LYS A 39 -4.15 -14.18 1.22
CA LYS A 39 -2.85 -14.62 1.75
C LYS A 39 -1.81 -13.52 1.60
N TYR A 40 -1.93 -12.50 2.44
CA TYR A 40 -0.73 -11.83 2.94
C TYR A 40 -0.10 -12.78 3.97
N GLU A 41 1.12 -13.23 3.71
CA GLU A 41 1.90 -13.98 4.70
C GLU A 41 2.51 -12.94 5.67
N PRO A 42 2.18 -13.01 6.96
CA PRO A 42 2.85 -12.25 8.02
C PRO A 42 4.39 -12.19 7.86
N GLY A 43 4.95 -11.05 7.44
CA GLY A 43 6.41 -10.89 7.22
C GLY A 43 6.89 -11.04 5.77
N SER A 44 6.00 -10.99 4.79
CA SER A 44 6.38 -10.91 3.37
C SER A 44 7.00 -9.55 3.00
N GLU A 45 7.70 -9.52 1.87
CA GLU A 45 8.23 -8.30 1.24
C GLU A 45 7.16 -7.19 1.13
N PRO A 46 7.56 -5.91 1.23
CA PRO A 46 6.64 -4.79 1.06
C PRO A 46 5.94 -4.85 -0.31
N VAL A 47 4.64 -4.54 -0.34
CA VAL A 47 3.92 -4.39 -1.62
C VAL A 47 4.21 -3.02 -2.22
N ARG A 48 4.22 -2.89 -3.54
CA ARG A 48 4.43 -1.59 -4.18
C ARG A 48 3.21 -0.68 -4.04
N GLU A 49 3.43 0.62 -4.03
CA GLU A 49 2.39 1.63 -4.24
C GLU A 49 1.50 1.28 -5.45
N GLY A 50 0.20 1.53 -5.31
CA GLY A 50 -0.85 1.14 -6.25
C GLY A 50 -1.41 -0.26 -6.03
N LEU A 51 -0.72 -1.13 -5.29
CA LEU A 51 -1.20 -2.48 -4.95
C LEU A 51 -1.87 -2.51 -3.57
N GLY A 52 -2.88 -3.38 -3.45
CA GLY A 52 -3.58 -3.60 -2.19
C GLY A 52 -2.85 -4.60 -1.29
N VAL A 53 -2.74 -4.30 0.00
CA VAL A 53 -2.27 -5.21 1.05
C VAL A 53 -3.40 -5.51 2.04
N GLY A 54 -3.70 -6.80 2.24
CA GLY A 54 -4.75 -7.25 3.14
C GLY A 54 -4.26 -7.39 4.58
N MET A 55 -5.03 -6.89 5.53
CA MET A 55 -4.77 -7.00 6.97
C MET A 55 -6.08 -7.02 7.75
N GLU A 56 -6.31 -8.08 8.55
CA GLU A 56 -7.48 -8.23 9.43
C GLU A 56 -8.85 -7.98 8.75
N GLY A 57 -8.97 -8.37 7.47
CA GLY A 57 -10.20 -8.20 6.69
C GLY A 57 -10.36 -6.82 6.05
N ILE A 58 -9.35 -5.95 6.15
CA ILE A 58 -9.28 -4.68 5.44
C ILE A 58 -8.16 -4.73 4.40
N THR A 59 -8.46 -4.30 3.17
CA THR A 59 -7.46 -4.08 2.13
C THR A 59 -7.03 -2.61 2.14
N TYR A 60 -5.73 -2.37 2.29
CA TYR A 60 -5.11 -1.05 2.21
C TYR A 60 -4.44 -0.87 0.87
N THR A 61 -4.76 0.21 0.16
CA THR A 61 -4.10 0.58 -1.08
C THR A 61 -3.59 2.00 -0.95
N VAL A 62 -2.28 2.19 -1.08
CA VAL A 62 -1.68 3.53 -1.25
C VAL A 62 -1.72 3.86 -2.73
N PHE A 63 -2.33 4.98 -3.12
CA PHE A 63 -2.45 5.38 -4.52
C PHE A 63 -1.39 6.38 -4.96
N LEU A 64 -0.95 7.22 -4.02
CA LEU A 64 -0.04 8.31 -4.31
C LEU A 64 0.71 8.67 -3.03
N THR A 65 2.02 8.79 -3.13
CA THR A 65 2.86 9.48 -2.16
C THR A 65 3.52 10.68 -2.80
N ARG A 66 3.47 11.85 -2.14
CA ARG A 66 4.19 13.03 -2.64
C ARG A 66 4.50 14.07 -1.57
N GLN A 67 5.47 14.92 -1.86
CA GLN A 67 5.69 16.14 -1.09
C GLN A 67 4.49 17.08 -1.24
N LEU A 68 4.08 17.69 -0.13
CA LEU A 68 3.01 18.67 -0.08
C LEU A 68 3.58 20.08 0.00
N ASN A 69 3.02 20.98 -0.79
CA ASN A 69 3.38 22.39 -0.87
C ASN A 69 2.16 23.28 -0.58
N PRO A 70 1.97 23.80 0.64
CA PRO A 70 0.84 24.66 0.98
C PRO A 70 0.71 25.95 0.13
N ALA A 71 1.75 26.34 -0.61
CA ALA A 71 1.68 27.44 -1.55
C ALA A 71 1.02 27.06 -2.88
N ASP A 72 0.94 25.76 -3.19
CA ASP A 72 0.19 25.22 -4.33
C ASP A 72 -1.32 25.22 -4.01
N PRO A 73 -2.17 25.78 -4.90
CA PRO A 73 -3.62 25.72 -4.74
C PRO A 73 -4.19 24.33 -4.52
N GLU A 74 -3.61 23.27 -5.09
CA GLU A 74 -4.09 21.89 -4.93
C GLU A 74 -3.92 21.40 -3.48
N ASP A 75 -2.81 21.80 -2.84
CA ASP A 75 -2.40 21.28 -1.53
C ASP A 75 -2.92 22.10 -0.36
N ARG A 76 -3.26 23.36 -0.63
CA ARG A 76 -3.76 24.30 0.37
C ARG A 76 -4.98 23.74 1.12
N ASP A 77 -5.83 22.99 0.43
CA ASP A 77 -7.09 22.48 0.97
C ASP A 77 -6.92 21.23 1.84
N TYR A 78 -5.73 20.62 1.89
CA TYR A 78 -5.44 19.49 2.79
C TYR A 78 -5.31 19.89 4.27
N ARG A 79 -5.14 21.18 4.56
CA ARG A 79 -5.04 21.75 5.92
C ARG A 79 -4.00 21.04 6.79
N ILE A 80 -2.78 20.90 6.25
CA ILE A 80 -1.67 20.14 6.85
C ILE A 80 -1.00 20.81 8.06
N GLY A 81 -1.54 21.94 8.51
CA GLY A 81 -0.97 22.76 9.58
C GLY A 81 0.15 23.66 9.07
N PRO A 82 1.08 24.10 9.95
CA PRO A 82 2.16 25.00 9.55
C PRO A 82 3.12 24.33 8.55
N PRO A 83 3.85 25.14 7.76
CA PRO A 83 4.94 24.65 6.91
C PRO A 83 5.93 23.80 7.71
N ALA A 84 6.56 22.84 7.04
CA ALA A 84 7.64 22.08 7.64
C ALA A 84 8.82 23.03 8.00
N PRO A 85 9.57 22.73 9.08
CA PRO A 85 10.79 23.46 9.38
C PRO A 85 11.81 23.40 8.24
N PRO A 86 12.82 24.28 8.21
CA PRO A 86 13.92 24.18 7.27
C PRO A 86 14.54 22.77 7.23
N MET A 87 14.96 22.32 6.05
CA MET A 87 15.51 20.98 5.81
C MET A 87 14.54 19.82 6.08
N SER A 88 13.23 20.09 6.17
CA SER A 88 12.18 19.08 6.23
C SER A 88 11.05 19.41 5.27
N ALA A 89 10.25 18.41 4.92
CA ALA A 89 9.04 18.58 4.13
C ALA A 89 7.89 17.72 4.67
N ASN A 90 6.66 18.16 4.40
CA ASN A 90 5.47 17.35 4.67
C ASN A 90 5.23 16.45 3.45
N PHE A 91 5.07 15.16 3.67
CA PHE A 91 4.71 14.17 2.66
C PHE A 91 3.31 13.65 2.94
N GLY A 92 2.48 13.64 1.90
CA GLY A 92 1.14 13.07 1.92
C GLY A 92 1.16 11.66 1.39
N VAL A 93 0.63 10.73 2.16
CA VAL A 93 0.32 9.36 1.74
C VAL A 93 -1.19 9.30 1.55
N PHE A 94 -1.63 9.14 0.31
CA PHE A 94 -3.03 9.03 -0.06
C PHE A 94 -3.39 7.56 -0.18
N LEU A 95 -4.26 7.10 0.72
CA LEU A 95 -4.61 5.69 0.81
C LEU A 95 -6.11 5.46 0.88
N GLN A 96 -6.51 4.25 0.51
CA GLN A 96 -7.84 3.72 0.72
C GLN A 96 -7.76 2.48 1.60
N ALA A 97 -8.73 2.35 2.51
CA ALA A 97 -8.91 1.17 3.35
C ALA A 97 -10.32 0.61 3.10
N CYS A 98 -10.43 -0.57 2.50
CA CYS A 98 -11.71 -1.19 2.14
C CYS A 98 -11.96 -2.46 2.94
N ASN A 99 -13.18 -2.62 3.45
CA ASN A 99 -13.66 -3.88 3.97
C ASN A 99 -14.28 -4.70 2.84
N ASP A 100 -13.47 -5.54 2.19
CA ASP A 100 -13.94 -6.46 1.15
C ASP A 100 -14.56 -7.75 1.74
N GLY A 101 -14.55 -7.87 3.07
CA GLY A 101 -15.12 -8.99 3.80
C GLY A 101 -16.64 -8.96 3.92
N LYS A 102 -17.18 -9.99 4.58
CA LYS A 102 -18.60 -10.15 4.88
C LYS A 102 -19.01 -9.65 6.26
N ASN A 103 -18.03 -9.42 7.13
CA ASN A 103 -18.24 -8.98 8.51
C ASN A 103 -17.69 -7.58 8.69
N GLN A 104 -18.19 -6.89 9.69
CA GLN A 104 -17.66 -5.59 10.07
C GLN A 104 -16.22 -5.72 10.58
N ALA A 105 -15.32 -4.84 10.14
CA ALA A 105 -13.90 -4.85 10.50
C ALA A 105 -13.45 -3.46 10.97
N LEU A 106 -12.45 -3.41 11.85
CA LEU A 106 -11.86 -2.15 12.31
C LEU A 106 -10.67 -1.82 11.41
N ALA A 107 -10.58 -0.60 10.91
CA ALA A 107 -9.40 -0.18 10.16
C ALA A 107 -8.23 0.15 11.11
N ALA A 108 -7.00 0.12 10.62
CA ALA A 108 -5.80 0.57 11.30
C ALA A 108 -5.88 2.07 11.66
N GLU A 109 -5.27 2.42 12.78
CA GLU A 109 -5.07 3.81 13.21
C GLU A 109 -3.61 4.25 13.06
N LYS A 110 -2.68 3.31 13.28
CA LYS A 110 -1.25 3.61 13.36
C LYS A 110 -0.57 3.29 12.05
N PHE A 111 0.17 4.27 11.59
CA PHE A 111 0.96 4.24 10.37
C PHE A 111 2.35 4.75 10.73
N THR A 112 3.40 4.16 10.17
CA THR A 112 4.77 4.64 10.36
C THR A 112 5.49 4.59 9.04
N VAL A 113 6.19 5.67 8.65
CA VAL A 113 7.13 5.62 7.54
C VAL A 113 8.51 5.23 8.06
N ILE A 114 9.20 4.35 7.37
CA ILE A 114 10.53 3.85 7.71
C ILE A 114 11.45 4.03 6.52
N ASP A 115 12.63 4.58 6.75
CA ASP A 115 13.65 4.68 5.70
C ASP A 115 14.57 3.43 5.66
N SER A 116 15.41 3.35 4.63
CA SER A 116 16.39 2.25 4.49
C SER A 116 17.43 2.18 5.62
N GLN A 117 17.56 3.23 6.44
CA GLN A 117 18.42 3.25 7.63
C GLN A 117 17.67 2.80 8.90
N GLY A 118 16.38 2.48 8.80
CA GLY A 118 15.53 2.05 9.90
C GLY A 118 14.98 3.18 10.76
N ILE A 119 15.10 4.45 10.32
CA ILE A 119 14.54 5.59 11.04
C ILE A 119 13.03 5.62 10.83
N ARG A 120 12.29 5.78 11.94
CA ARG A 120 10.83 5.76 11.97
C ARG A 120 10.26 7.17 12.05
N TYR A 121 9.24 7.45 11.25
CA TYR A 121 8.53 8.73 11.19
C TYR A 121 7.04 8.54 11.47
N GLU A 122 6.55 9.24 12.49
CA GLU A 122 5.16 9.21 12.91
C GLU A 122 4.30 10.23 12.16
N PRO A 123 3.00 9.97 11.98
CA PRO A 123 2.12 10.84 11.23
C PRO A 123 1.79 12.10 12.04
N LYS A 124 1.70 13.22 11.33
CA LYS A 124 1.16 14.47 11.85
C LYS A 124 -0.35 14.38 11.94
N LYS A 125 -0.87 14.80 13.09
CA LYS A 125 -2.32 14.96 13.27
C LYS A 125 -2.82 16.11 12.41
N LEU A 126 -3.73 15.79 11.50
CA LEU A 126 -4.47 16.79 10.73
C LEU A 126 -5.61 17.36 11.56
N THR A 127 -6.07 18.55 11.17
CA THR A 127 -7.16 19.23 11.85
C THR A 127 -8.49 18.48 11.67
N GLN A 128 -9.40 18.59 12.64
CA GLN A 128 -10.66 17.85 12.63
C GLN A 128 -11.58 18.22 11.45
N ASP A 129 -11.41 19.41 10.89
CA ASP A 129 -12.14 19.93 9.74
C ASP A 129 -11.53 19.53 8.38
N SER A 130 -10.35 18.89 8.35
CA SER A 130 -9.79 18.35 7.11
C SER A 130 -10.67 17.21 6.59
N ILE A 131 -11.29 17.42 5.44
CA ILE A 131 -12.17 16.44 4.78
C ILE A 131 -11.39 15.29 4.13
N PHE A 132 -10.08 15.47 3.96
CA PHE A 132 -9.18 14.47 3.37
C PHE A 132 -8.53 13.58 4.42
N ALA A 133 -8.39 14.06 5.66
CA ALA A 133 -7.68 13.33 6.70
C ALA A 133 -8.23 11.91 6.89
N TYR A 134 -7.32 10.93 6.85
CA TYR A 134 -7.63 9.56 7.25
C TYR A 134 -8.02 9.55 8.72
N ARG A 135 -9.12 8.86 9.03
CA ARG A 135 -9.61 8.66 10.38
C ARG A 135 -10.00 7.21 10.53
N GLN A 136 -9.49 6.58 11.58
CA GLN A 136 -9.87 5.22 11.91
C GLN A 136 -11.38 5.14 12.10
N GLN A 137 -12.00 4.14 11.48
CA GLN A 137 -13.39 3.81 11.73
C GLN A 137 -13.61 2.31 11.57
N ARG A 138 -14.72 1.86 12.14
CA ARG A 138 -15.21 0.50 11.95
C ARG A 138 -16.04 0.44 10.68
N LEU A 139 -15.59 -0.33 9.70
CA LEU A 139 -16.17 -0.42 8.36
C LEU A 139 -17.16 -1.57 8.26
N PRO A 140 -18.44 -1.31 7.91
CA PRO A 140 -19.36 -2.35 7.44
C PRO A 140 -18.81 -3.08 6.21
N PRO A 141 -19.36 -4.27 5.86
CA PRO A 141 -19.02 -4.97 4.63
C PRO A 141 -19.16 -4.05 3.40
N GLN A 142 -18.21 -4.15 2.47
CA GLN A 142 -18.21 -3.43 1.19
C GLN A 142 -18.18 -1.89 1.33
N THR A 143 -17.55 -1.39 2.39
CA THR A 143 -17.35 0.05 2.62
C THR A 143 -15.88 0.38 2.72
N CYS A 144 -15.53 1.63 2.41
CA CYS A 144 -14.14 2.09 2.40
C CYS A 144 -13.94 3.43 3.11
N ILE A 145 -12.69 3.69 3.49
CA ILE A 145 -12.14 5.01 3.81
C ILE A 145 -11.28 5.42 2.62
N PRO A 146 -11.48 6.58 2.00
CA PRO A 146 -12.65 7.44 2.14
C PRO A 146 -13.90 6.76 1.53
N GLY A 147 -15.09 7.15 1.98
CA GLY A 147 -16.34 6.60 1.47
C GLY A 147 -16.57 6.96 -0.01
N ALA A 148 -17.26 6.10 -0.75
CA ALA A 148 -17.44 6.22 -2.21
C ALA A 148 -17.98 7.59 -2.68
N LEU A 149 -18.85 8.22 -1.88
CA LEU A 149 -19.53 9.49 -2.20
C LEU A 149 -18.88 10.72 -1.54
N THR A 150 -17.64 10.60 -1.07
CA THR A 150 -16.94 11.71 -0.41
C THR A 150 -16.09 12.51 -1.38
N ILE A 151 -15.82 13.79 -1.05
CA ILE A 151 -14.91 14.64 -1.83
C ILE A 151 -13.51 14.03 -1.89
N ALA A 152 -13.01 13.46 -0.79
CA ALA A 152 -11.70 12.81 -0.76
C ALA A 152 -11.59 11.65 -1.78
N ARG A 153 -12.68 10.89 -1.97
CA ARG A 153 -12.72 9.83 -2.97
C ARG A 153 -12.81 10.37 -4.40
N ALA A 154 -13.53 11.47 -4.62
CA ALA A 154 -13.72 12.08 -5.93
C ALA A 154 -12.54 12.97 -6.38
N ALA A 155 -11.68 13.37 -5.44
CA ALA A 155 -10.50 14.17 -5.72
C ALA A 155 -9.49 13.39 -6.59
N PRO A 156 -8.60 14.07 -7.34
CA PRO A 156 -7.61 13.41 -8.20
C PRO A 156 -6.75 12.36 -7.49
N ALA A 157 -6.39 12.59 -6.23
CA ALA A 157 -5.63 11.63 -5.42
C ALA A 157 -6.45 10.40 -4.98
N GLY A 158 -7.78 10.46 -5.02
CA GLY A 158 -8.69 9.32 -4.84
C GLY A 158 -8.67 8.63 -3.48
N GLY A 159 -7.98 9.20 -2.47
CA GLY A 159 -7.68 8.57 -1.20
C GLY A 159 -7.78 9.53 -0.01
N ALA A 160 -7.80 8.94 1.19
CA ALA A 160 -7.70 9.65 2.44
C ALA A 160 -6.22 9.90 2.76
N LEU A 161 -5.95 11.03 3.39
CA LEU A 161 -4.61 11.57 3.57
C LEU A 161 -4.07 11.27 4.96
N VAL A 162 -2.88 10.68 5.00
CA VAL A 162 -1.99 10.65 6.17
C VAL A 162 -0.78 11.52 5.85
N VAL A 163 -0.40 12.42 6.75
CA VAL A 163 0.74 13.32 6.53
C VAL A 163 1.89 12.94 7.45
N PHE A 164 3.09 12.88 6.90
CA PHE A 164 4.34 12.69 7.63
C PHE A 164 5.23 13.91 7.43
N GLN A 165 6.06 14.23 8.41
CA GLN A 165 7.12 15.22 8.23
C GLN A 165 8.46 14.49 8.24
N LEU A 166 9.17 14.57 7.12
CA LEU A 166 10.46 13.92 6.94
C LEU A 166 11.55 14.98 6.74
N PRO A 167 12.77 14.75 7.26
CA PRO A 167 13.92 15.54 6.85
C PRO A 167 14.19 15.28 5.37
N LEU A 168 14.63 16.29 4.62
CA LEU A 168 14.94 16.13 3.19
C LEU A 168 16.01 15.06 2.94
N ALA A 169 16.93 14.83 3.89
CA ALA A 169 17.91 13.76 3.76
C ALA A 169 17.29 12.35 3.76
N ALA A 170 16.12 12.15 4.38
CA ALA A 170 15.44 10.84 4.40
C ALA A 170 14.90 10.45 3.02
N THR A 171 14.63 11.40 2.14
CA THR A 171 14.16 11.11 0.78
C THR A 171 15.25 10.48 -0.09
N GLU A 172 16.51 10.62 0.31
CA GLU A 172 17.65 9.94 -0.30
C GLU A 172 17.84 8.51 0.24
N ASN A 173 17.31 8.22 1.43
CA ASN A 173 17.42 6.93 2.12
C ASN A 173 16.37 5.92 1.64
N ARG A 174 16.27 5.70 0.32
CA ARG A 174 15.27 4.81 -0.28
C ARG A 174 15.64 3.31 -0.20
N PRO A 175 14.66 2.38 -0.18
CA PRO A 175 13.21 2.64 -0.25
C PRO A 175 12.66 3.23 1.06
N LEU A 176 11.55 3.96 0.96
CA LEU A 176 10.72 4.31 2.10
C LEU A 176 9.59 3.29 2.21
N GLU A 177 9.37 2.73 3.39
CA GLU A 177 8.28 1.78 3.67
C GLU A 177 7.23 2.42 4.57
N LEU A 178 5.96 2.27 4.24
CA LEU A 178 4.83 2.49 5.13
C LEU A 178 4.50 1.19 5.85
N GLU A 179 4.66 1.18 7.17
CA GLU A 179 4.11 0.16 8.05
C GLU A 179 2.70 0.56 8.50
N ILE A 180 1.77 -0.39 8.41
CA ILE A 180 0.38 -0.28 8.88
C ILE A 180 0.19 -1.30 10.00
N GLU A 181 -0.01 -0.85 11.24
CA GLU A 181 -0.17 -1.77 12.36
C GLU A 181 -1.58 -2.39 12.41
N PRO A 182 -1.71 -3.69 12.72
CA PRO A 182 -3.01 -4.31 12.95
C PRO A 182 -3.74 -3.61 14.10
N PRO A 183 -5.01 -3.22 13.92
CA PRO A 183 -5.78 -2.56 14.98
C PRO A 183 -6.01 -3.46 16.21
N SER A 184 -5.92 -4.79 16.06
CA SER A 184 -5.93 -5.70 17.21
C SER A 184 -4.65 -5.67 18.05
N GLY A 185 -3.56 -5.09 17.52
CA GLY A 185 -2.21 -5.19 18.08
C GLY A 185 -1.58 -6.58 17.94
N LYS A 186 -2.16 -7.47 17.14
CA LYS A 186 -1.69 -8.85 16.96
C LYS A 186 -1.30 -9.11 15.51
N GLY A 187 -0.21 -9.85 15.34
CA GLY A 187 0.38 -10.13 14.02
C GLY A 187 1.35 -9.02 13.58
N PRO A 188 2.09 -9.24 12.49
CA PRO A 188 3.01 -8.25 11.97
C PRO A 188 2.28 -7.16 11.19
N PRO A 189 2.94 -6.00 11.00
CA PRO A 189 2.41 -4.93 10.18
C PRO A 189 2.29 -5.35 8.71
N ALA A 190 1.32 -4.75 8.02
CA ALA A 190 1.33 -4.68 6.57
C ALA A 190 2.37 -3.65 6.12
N LYS A 191 3.10 -3.94 5.04
CA LYS A 191 4.17 -3.08 4.52
C LYS A 191 3.90 -2.67 3.08
N VAL A 192 4.04 -1.38 2.80
CA VAL A 192 3.92 -0.80 1.46
C VAL A 192 5.18 0.01 1.14
N GLU A 193 5.86 -0.30 0.05
CA GLU A 193 6.96 0.51 -0.49
C GLU A 193 6.38 1.78 -1.14
N LEU A 194 6.84 2.94 -0.71
CA LEU A 194 6.38 4.25 -1.17
C LEU A 194 7.25 4.74 -2.32
N ASP A 195 6.61 5.22 -3.39
CA ASP A 195 7.30 5.79 -4.54
C ASP A 195 7.40 7.31 -4.39
N ILE A 196 8.60 7.81 -4.14
CA ILE A 196 8.91 9.23 -3.91
C ILE A 196 10.20 9.65 -4.63
#